data_AF-A0A3L7A8B9-F1
#
_entry.id   AF-A0A3L7A8B9-F1
#
_cell.length_a   1.000
_cell.length_b   1.000
_cell.length_c   1.000
_cell.angle_alpha   90.00
_cell.angle_beta   90.00
_cell.angle_gamma   90.00
#
_symmetry.space_group_name_H-M   'P 1'
#
loop_
_entity.id
_entity.type
_entity.pdbx_description
1 polymer ?
#
loop_
_entity_poly.entity_id
_entity_poly.type
_entity_poly.pdbx_seq_one_letter_code
_entity_poly.pdbx_strand_id
1 'polypeptide(L)'
;MSRHNVTTEITEILATSGLTEDEAKTRFRLDRDGSDWLVWNRADEAFITRHLLDLRDSNARAAQLATAGHAEWRMISGVWVLAGTGLTEGDIVTVSRRNGTTSEEIVGQIIATKNGITLARVGSL
;
A
#
# COMPACT_ATOMS: atom_id res chain seq x y z
N MET A 1 3.74 12.02 32.88
CA MET A 1 3.71 11.48 31.50
C MET A 1 3.75 12.66 30.54
N SER A 2 4.53 12.57 29.46
CA SER A 2 4.61 13.63 28.43
C SER A 2 3.56 13.33 27.36
N ARG A 3 2.87 14.35 26.86
CA ARG A 3 1.98 14.23 25.70
C ARG A 3 2.77 14.54 24.44
N HIS A 4 2.51 13.80 23.37
CA HIS A 4 3.16 13.96 22.07
C HIS A 4 2.12 14.35 21.03
N ASN A 5 2.38 15.45 20.31
CA ASN A 5 1.51 15.91 19.24
C ASN A 5 1.74 15.07 17.98
N VAL A 6 0.66 14.52 17.44
CA VAL A 6 0.62 13.66 16.24
C VAL A 6 -0.44 14.15 15.24
N THR A 7 -0.83 15.42 15.33
CA THR A 7 -1.90 16.02 14.53
C THR A 7 -1.65 15.85 13.04
N THR A 8 -0.41 16.10 12.59
CA THR A 8 -0.04 15.99 11.17
C THR A 8 -0.22 14.56 10.67
N GLU A 9 0.29 13.58 11.40
CA GLU A 9 0.24 12.17 11.01
C GLU A 9 -1.19 11.65 10.97
N ILE A 10 -2.00 11.97 11.98
CA ILE A 10 -3.41 11.55 12.04
C ILE A 10 -4.24 12.20 10.93
N THR A 11 -4.01 13.48 10.64
CA THR A 11 -4.71 14.17 9.55
C THR A 11 -4.44 13.47 8.21
N GLU A 12 -3.20 13.07 7.94
CA GLU A 12 -2.87 12.35 6.72
C GLU A 12 -3.44 10.94 6.69
N ILE A 13 -3.40 10.21 7.81
CA ILE A 13 -4.02 8.88 7.92
C ILE A 13 -5.51 8.96 7.61
N LEU A 14 -6.24 9.92 8.19
CA LEU A 14 -7.67 10.09 7.95
C LEU A 14 -7.96 10.40 6.47
N ALA A 15 -7.16 11.26 5.84
CA ALA A 15 -7.32 11.62 4.43
C ALA A 15 -7.07 10.46 3.46
N THR A 16 -6.25 9.47 3.84
CA THR A 16 -5.78 8.41 2.92
C THR A 16 -6.36 7.02 3.19
N SER A 17 -6.71 6.72 4.44
CA SER A 17 -7.21 5.39 4.83
C SER A 17 -8.73 5.25 4.76
N GLY A 18 -9.46 6.36 4.68
CA GLY A 18 -10.93 6.38 4.79
C GLY A 18 -11.47 6.13 6.20
N LEU A 19 -10.59 6.11 7.22
CA LEU A 19 -11.00 6.03 8.62
C LEU A 19 -11.75 7.29 9.04
N THR A 20 -12.74 7.13 9.90
CA THR A 20 -13.37 8.23 10.63
C THR A 20 -12.49 8.67 11.81
N GLU A 21 -12.71 9.89 12.32
CA GLU A 21 -11.97 10.38 13.49
C GLU A 21 -12.17 9.49 14.73
N ASP A 22 -13.37 8.95 14.94
CA ASP A 22 -13.67 8.07 16.09
C ASP A 22 -12.95 6.72 16.00
N GLU A 23 -12.87 6.15 14.80
CA GLU A 23 -12.10 4.93 14.55
C GLU A 23 -10.61 5.17 14.76
N ALA A 24 -10.07 6.30 14.26
CA ALA A 24 -8.68 6.67 14.47
C ALA A 24 -8.39 6.89 15.96
N LYS A 25 -9.26 7.60 16.68
CA LYS A 25 -9.15 7.83 18.12
C LYS A 25 -9.05 6.51 18.89
N THR A 26 -9.94 5.57 18.59
CA THR A 26 -9.97 4.25 19.24
C THR A 26 -8.74 3.42 18.89
N ARG A 27 -8.38 3.38 17.60
CA ARG A 27 -7.28 2.57 17.08
C ARG A 27 -5.91 3.02 17.57
N PHE A 28 -5.69 4.34 17.59
CA PHE A 28 -4.40 4.94 17.93
C PHE A 28 -4.35 5.52 19.36
N ARG A 29 -5.41 5.29 20.17
CA ARG A 29 -5.53 5.75 21.57
C ARG A 29 -5.30 7.26 21.70
N LEU A 30 -5.90 8.02 20.79
CA LEU A 30 -5.70 9.46 20.71
C LEU A 30 -6.49 10.18 21.80
N ASP A 31 -5.90 11.25 22.31
CA ASP A 31 -6.57 12.29 23.07
C ASP A 31 -6.68 13.57 22.22
N ARG A 32 -7.64 14.43 22.55
CA ARG A 32 -7.88 15.68 21.81
C ARG A 32 -7.73 16.87 22.72
N ASP A 33 -6.91 17.84 22.30
CA ASP A 33 -6.70 19.10 22.99
C ASP A 33 -6.94 20.24 22.00
N GLY A 34 -8.15 20.80 22.01
CA GLY A 34 -8.60 21.72 20.96
C GLY A 34 -8.57 21.07 19.58
N SER A 35 -7.72 21.59 18.68
CA SER A 35 -7.50 21.05 17.34
C SER A 35 -6.43 19.97 17.26
N ASP A 36 -5.67 19.74 18.35
CA ASP A 36 -4.55 18.82 18.34
C ASP A 36 -4.93 17.39 18.70
N TRP A 37 -4.30 16.44 17.99
CA TRP A 37 -4.31 15.02 18.35
C TRP A 37 -3.05 14.69 19.12
N LEU A 38 -3.23 14.10 20.30
CA LEU A 38 -2.16 13.80 21.22
C LEU A 38 -2.12 12.31 21.58
N VAL A 39 -0.94 11.80 21.88
CA VAL A 39 -0.73 10.49 22.52
C VAL A 39 0.07 10.62 23.80
N TRP A 40 -0.09 9.65 24.71
CA TRP A 40 0.44 9.74 26.08
C TRP A 40 1.86 9.20 26.25
N ASN A 41 2.40 8.52 25.23
CA ASN A 41 3.74 7.95 25.28
C ASN A 41 4.37 7.89 23.88
N ARG A 42 5.70 7.76 23.86
CA ARG A 42 6.52 7.66 22.63
C ARG A 42 6.24 6.39 21.81
N ALA A 43 5.75 5.32 22.44
CA ALA A 43 5.48 4.07 21.74
C ALA A 43 4.25 4.21 20.82
N ASP A 44 3.21 4.89 21.30
CA ASP A 44 2.02 5.22 20.51
C ASP A 44 2.37 6.21 19.38
N GLU A 45 3.21 7.22 19.65
CA GLU A 45 3.75 8.13 18.61
C GLU A 45 4.47 7.34 17.51
N ALA A 46 5.43 6.49 17.90
CA ALA A 46 6.19 5.68 16.96
C ALA A 46 5.31 4.69 16.18
N PHE A 47 4.27 4.13 16.82
CA PHE A 47 3.30 3.27 16.16
C PHE A 47 2.53 4.01 15.07
N ILE A 48 2.06 5.24 15.36
CA ILE A 48 1.37 6.10 14.38
C ILE A 48 2.30 6.45 13.22
N THR A 49 3.53 6.89 13.51
CA THR A 49 4.53 7.21 12.47
C THR A 49 4.80 5.99 11.59
N ARG A 50 4.98 4.80 12.18
CA ARG A 50 5.21 3.57 11.41
C ARG A 50 4.01 3.21 10.55
N HIS A 51 2.80 3.35 11.09
CA HIS A 51 1.56 3.10 10.35
C HIS A 51 1.42 4.02 9.15
N LEU A 52 1.72 5.32 9.32
CA LEU A 52 1.70 6.28 8.22
C LEU A 52 2.72 5.92 7.13
N LEU A 53 3.94 5.51 7.50
CA LEU A 53 4.93 5.06 6.53
C LEU A 53 4.44 3.83 5.74
N ASP A 54 3.87 2.85 6.42
CA ASP A 54 3.32 1.66 5.75
C ASP A 54 2.15 2.03 4.81
N LEU A 55 1.32 3.02 5.18
CA LEU A 55 0.26 3.57 4.32
C LEU A 55 0.83 4.24 3.07
N ARG A 56 1.83 5.10 3.24
CA ARG A 56 2.50 5.80 2.13
C ARG A 56 3.14 4.82 1.17
N ASP A 57 3.85 3.81 1.67
CA ASP A 57 4.46 2.75 0.87
C ASP A 57 3.40 1.95 0.09
N SER A 58 2.28 1.63 0.75
CA SER A 58 1.17 0.92 0.12
C SER A 58 0.53 1.73 -1.00
N ASN A 59 0.31 3.03 -0.77
CA ASN A 59 -0.25 3.94 -1.76
C ASN A 59 0.71 4.17 -2.94
N ALA A 60 2.01 4.31 -2.67
CA ALA A 60 3.02 4.44 -3.70
C ALA A 60 3.08 3.19 -4.60
N ARG A 61 3.00 1.99 -4.00
CA ARG A 61 2.90 0.73 -4.77
C ARG A 61 1.63 0.65 -5.59
N ALA A 62 0.49 1.01 -5.00
CA ALA A 62 -0.78 1.03 -5.73
C ALA A 62 -0.74 2.00 -6.92
N ALA A 63 -0.16 3.19 -6.75
CA ALA A 63 0.03 4.16 -7.82
C ALA A 63 0.95 3.63 -8.93
N GLN A 64 2.03 2.93 -8.54
CA GLN A 64 2.92 2.28 -9.51
C GLN A 64 2.20 1.19 -10.31
N LEU A 65 1.42 0.34 -9.65
CA LEU A 65 0.64 -0.72 -10.32
C LEU A 65 -0.50 -0.18 -11.19
N ALA A 66 -1.02 1.02 -10.87
CA ALA A 66 -1.99 1.73 -11.69
C ALA A 66 -1.37 2.31 -12.99
N THR A 67 -0.04 2.35 -13.08
CA THR A 67 0.65 2.76 -14.30
C THR A 67 0.70 1.59 -15.27
N ALA A 68 0.23 1.81 -16.50
CA ALA A 68 0.26 0.78 -17.54
C ALA A 68 1.70 0.27 -17.77
N GLY A 69 1.84 -1.03 -17.98
CA GLY A 69 3.15 -1.68 -18.18
C GLY A 69 3.93 -1.99 -16.89
N HIS A 70 3.36 -1.74 -15.71
CA HIS A 70 3.92 -2.16 -14.43
C HIS A 70 3.16 -3.34 -13.81
N ALA A 71 3.92 -4.25 -13.20
CA ALA A 71 3.37 -5.35 -12.44
C ALA A 71 4.21 -5.61 -11.17
N GLU A 72 3.67 -6.43 -10.27
CA GLU A 72 4.37 -7.00 -9.14
C GLU A 72 4.23 -8.52 -9.13
N TRP A 73 5.19 -9.17 -8.47
CA TRP A 73 5.08 -10.59 -8.14
C TRP A 73 4.13 -10.79 -6.97
N ARG A 74 3.11 -11.63 -7.17
CA ARG A 74 2.18 -12.03 -6.11
C ARG A 74 2.10 -13.54 -6.02
N MET A 75 2.23 -14.07 -4.80
CA MET A 75 1.98 -15.49 -4.56
C MET A 75 0.50 -15.69 -4.26
N ILE A 76 -0.18 -16.50 -5.07
CA ILE A 76 -1.60 -16.85 -4.91
C ILE A 76 -1.70 -18.37 -4.90
N SER A 77 -2.24 -18.94 -3.82
CA SER A 77 -2.39 -20.39 -3.65
C SER A 77 -1.12 -21.19 -3.93
N GLY A 78 0.05 -20.66 -3.54
CA GLY A 78 1.37 -21.29 -3.73
C GLY A 78 2.01 -21.08 -5.11
N VAL A 79 1.37 -20.34 -6.01
CA VAL A 79 1.90 -20.04 -7.36
C VAL A 79 2.24 -18.55 -7.47
N TRP A 80 3.40 -18.25 -8.04
CA TRP A 80 3.79 -16.88 -8.38
C TRP A 80 3.11 -16.43 -9.67
N VAL A 81 2.45 -15.28 -9.62
CA VAL A 81 1.77 -14.65 -10.75
C VAL A 81 2.17 -13.18 -10.84
N LEU A 82 2.05 -12.61 -12.03
CA LEU A 82 2.12 -11.17 -12.26
C LEU A 82 0.79 -10.53 -11.86
N ALA A 83 0.85 -9.44 -11.10
CA ALA A 83 -0.31 -8.63 -10.73
C ALA A 83 -0.09 -7.19 -11.17
N GLY A 84 -1.01 -6.61 -11.94
CA GLY A 84 -0.91 -5.25 -12.44
C GLY A 84 -2.21 -4.76 -13.07
N THR A 85 -2.28 -3.50 -13.47
CA THR A 85 -3.45 -2.98 -14.19
C THR A 85 -3.21 -3.00 -15.70
N GLY A 86 -4.27 -3.28 -16.48
CA GLY A 86 -4.21 -3.23 -17.94
C GLY A 86 -3.23 -4.22 -18.59
N LEU A 87 -2.90 -5.34 -17.94
CA LEU A 87 -2.03 -6.37 -18.49
C LEU A 87 -2.70 -7.06 -19.69
N THR A 88 -1.98 -7.16 -20.82
CA THR A 88 -2.39 -7.92 -22.01
C THR A 88 -1.41 -9.05 -22.26
N GLU A 89 -1.90 -10.23 -22.67
CA GLU A 89 -1.04 -11.37 -23.00
C GLU A 89 -0.05 -11.00 -24.13
N GLY A 90 1.22 -11.31 -23.95
CA GLY A 90 2.32 -10.97 -24.85
C GLY A 90 3.06 -9.66 -24.52
N ASP A 91 2.51 -8.81 -23.66
CA ASP A 91 3.17 -7.55 -23.27
C ASP A 91 4.42 -7.81 -22.42
N ILE A 92 5.45 -6.99 -22.61
CA ILE A 92 6.60 -6.92 -21.70
C ILE A 92 6.27 -5.89 -20.62
N VAL A 93 6.35 -6.29 -19.35
CA VAL A 93 6.04 -5.44 -18.21
C VAL A 93 7.22 -5.34 -17.26
N THR A 94 7.37 -4.17 -16.65
CA THR A 94 8.38 -3.95 -15.61
C THR A 94 7.85 -4.41 -14.26
N VAL A 95 8.46 -5.44 -13.72
CA VAL A 95 8.12 -6.02 -12.42
C VAL A 95 9.02 -5.48 -11.34
N SER A 96 8.44 -4.79 -10.36
CA SER A 96 9.20 -4.28 -9.21
C SER A 96 9.26 -5.32 -8.09
N ARG A 97 10.46 -5.55 -7.56
CA ARG A 97 10.71 -6.43 -6.40
C ARG A 97 10.81 -5.61 -5.12
N ARG A 98 10.58 -6.27 -3.99
CA ARG A 98 10.60 -5.65 -2.65
C ARG A 98 11.94 -5.02 -2.27
N ASN A 99 13.04 -5.49 -2.84
CA ASN A 99 14.39 -4.95 -2.64
C ASN A 99 14.70 -3.73 -3.52
N GLY A 100 13.72 -3.22 -4.28
CA GLY A 100 13.87 -2.07 -5.16
C GLY A 100 14.47 -2.40 -6.53
N THR A 101 14.80 -3.66 -6.83
CA THR A 101 15.20 -4.04 -8.19
C THR A 101 13.99 -4.26 -9.08
N THR A 102 14.18 -4.04 -10.38
CA THR A 102 13.18 -4.33 -11.41
C THR A 102 13.64 -5.46 -12.32
N SER A 103 12.69 -6.19 -12.91
CA SER A 103 12.94 -7.10 -14.03
C SER A 103 11.86 -6.93 -15.09
N GLU A 104 12.19 -7.23 -16.34
CA GLU A 104 11.19 -7.33 -17.40
C GLU A 104 10.64 -8.75 -17.43
N GLU A 105 9.33 -8.88 -17.51
CA GLU A 105 8.65 -10.18 -17.64
C GLU A 105 7.61 -10.09 -18.75
N ILE A 106 7.36 -11.21 -19.43
CA ILE A 106 6.30 -11.29 -20.43
C ILE A 106 5.01 -11.72 -19.75
N VAL A 107 3.94 -11.00 -20.02
CA VAL A 107 2.59 -11.36 -19.58
C VAL A 107 2.17 -12.60 -20.36
N GLY A 108 2.05 -13.72 -19.66
CA GLY A 108 1.46 -14.95 -20.20
C GLY A 108 -0.04 -14.98 -19.97
N GLN A 109 -0.59 -16.18 -19.80
CA GLN A 109 -2.03 -16.39 -19.66
C GLN A 109 -2.66 -15.54 -18.53
N ILE A 110 -3.70 -14.79 -18.84
CA ILE A 110 -4.52 -14.08 -17.86
C ILE A 110 -5.37 -15.09 -17.07
N ILE A 111 -5.22 -15.08 -15.76
CA ILE A 111 -5.91 -15.98 -14.83
C ILE A 111 -7.21 -15.36 -14.33
N ALA A 112 -7.19 -14.07 -13.97
CA ALA A 112 -8.34 -13.37 -13.42
C ALA A 112 -8.14 -11.85 -13.45
N THR A 113 -9.24 -11.10 -13.42
CA THR A 113 -9.23 -9.66 -13.17
C THR A 113 -10.23 -9.33 -12.06
N LYS A 114 -9.79 -8.61 -11.03
CA LYS A 114 -10.64 -8.18 -9.92
C LYS A 114 -10.26 -6.79 -9.45
N ASN A 115 -11.24 -5.91 -9.31
CA ASN A 115 -11.05 -4.51 -8.88
C ASN A 115 -9.97 -3.78 -9.71
N GLY A 116 -9.94 -3.99 -11.02
CA GLY A 116 -8.95 -3.39 -11.93
C GLY A 116 -7.57 -4.05 -11.93
N ILE A 117 -7.28 -4.97 -11.01
CA ILE A 117 -6.03 -5.74 -10.98
C ILE A 117 -6.21 -7.02 -11.80
N THR A 118 -5.38 -7.18 -12.82
CA THR A 118 -5.24 -8.41 -13.62
C THR A 118 -4.13 -9.26 -13.03
N LEU A 119 -4.40 -10.57 -12.95
CA LEU A 119 -3.47 -11.61 -12.55
C LEU A 119 -3.12 -12.44 -13.79
N ALA A 120 -1.84 -12.61 -14.07
CA ALA A 120 -1.37 -13.38 -15.22
C ALA A 120 -0.21 -14.31 -14.83
N ARG A 121 -0.05 -15.41 -15.55
CA ARG A 121 1.18 -16.21 -15.49
C ARG A 121 2.30 -15.47 -16.21
N VAL A 122 3.54 -15.86 -15.96
CA VAL A 122 4.64 -15.45 -16.83
C VAL A 122 4.58 -16.24 -18.12
N GLY A 123 4.69 -15.52 -19.23
CA GLY A 123 4.79 -16.08 -20.57
C GLY A 123 6.23 -16.43 -20.92
N SER A 124 6.38 -17.12 -22.05
CA SER A 124 7.67 -17.30 -22.72
C SER A 124 7.59 -16.65 -24.10
N LEU A 125 8.75 -16.25 -24.63
CA LEU A 125 8.91 -15.96 -26.05
C LEU A 125 8.67 -17.22 -26.90
#